data_AF-A0A838JC21-F1
#
_entry.id   AF-A0A838JC21-F1
#
_cell.length_a   1.000
_cell.length_b   1.000
_cell.length_c   1.000
_cell.angle_alpha   90.00
_cell.angle_beta   90.00
_cell.angle_gamma   90.00
#
_symmetry.space_group_name_H-M   'P 1'
#
loop_
_entity.id
_entity.type
_entity.pdbx_description
1 polymer ?
#
loop_
_entity_poly.entity_id
_entity_poly.type
_entity_poly.pdbx_seq_one_letter_code
_entity_poly.pdbx_strand_id
1 'polypeptide(L)'
;MSTLSFSGLLLVAVVAFGAPLLLGLSPARRLPSVVLEIVGGILIGPSVLGWVRADVPIQILALLGLAFLLFLAGLEVELERLKGRLLIFVSGGFLLSFGLALLIGFALFLTGQVISPLYIAIVLVATALGILVPVLKDSGESDSSFGQLVIAGAMFAEFGSIILLSLFFSREATSTTTKLVLLAGFILLAAALAFVILRLERVTLFERVLQRLQDTTAQIRIRGAFMLLV
;
A
#
# COMPACT_ATOMS: atom_id res chain seq x y z
N MET A 1 16.61 30.16 -5.36
CA MET A 1 15.68 29.55 -4.39
C MET A 1 14.29 29.60 -5.02
N SER A 2 13.71 28.45 -5.38
CA SER A 2 12.32 28.40 -5.84
C SER A 2 11.43 28.87 -4.69
N THR A 3 10.69 29.95 -4.89
CA THR A 3 9.73 30.44 -3.91
C THR A 3 8.66 29.38 -3.70
N LEU A 4 8.57 28.82 -2.50
CA LEU A 4 7.52 27.86 -2.15
C LEU A 4 6.17 28.55 -2.28
N SER A 5 5.29 28.03 -3.16
CA SER A 5 3.94 28.54 -3.36
C SER A 5 2.95 27.59 -2.70
N PHE A 6 2.05 28.14 -1.87
CA PHE A 6 1.03 27.34 -1.17
C PHE A 6 -0.34 27.40 -1.86
N SER A 7 -0.48 28.14 -2.96
CA SER A 7 -1.75 28.25 -3.68
C SER A 7 -2.19 26.91 -4.27
N GLY A 8 -1.26 26.11 -4.80
CA GLY A 8 -1.55 24.77 -5.29
C GLY A 8 -2.00 23.83 -4.15
N LEU A 9 -1.32 23.90 -3.01
CA LEU A 9 -1.66 23.13 -1.81
C LEU A 9 -3.07 23.48 -1.29
N LEU A 10 -3.42 24.77 -1.31
CA LEU A 10 -4.76 25.22 -0.93
C LEU A 10 -5.83 24.60 -1.84
N LEU A 11 -5.63 24.60 -3.16
CA LEU A 11 -6.56 24.00 -4.11
C LEU A 11 -6.71 22.49 -3.89
N VAL A 12 -5.60 21.78 -3.63
CA VAL A 12 -5.63 20.36 -3.27
C VAL A 12 -6.42 20.14 -1.98
N ALA A 13 -6.19 20.94 -0.94
CA ALA A 13 -6.92 20.85 0.32
C ALA A 13 -8.41 21.14 0.17
N VAL A 14 -8.79 22.10 -0.69
CA VAL A 14 -10.19 22.39 -1.03
C VAL A 14 -10.85 21.19 -1.71
N VAL A 15 -10.16 20.55 -2.66
CA VAL A 15 -10.68 19.33 -3.30
C VAL A 15 -10.81 18.19 -2.30
N ALA A 16 -9.79 17.95 -1.48
CA ALA A 16 -9.78 16.89 -0.47
C ALA A 16 -10.89 17.08 0.58
N PHE A 17 -11.18 18.32 0.98
CA PHE A 17 -12.30 18.63 1.87
C PHE A 17 -13.66 18.55 1.16
N GLY A 18 -13.73 19.03 -0.08
CA GLY A 18 -14.96 19.10 -0.86
C GLY A 18 -15.47 17.72 -1.29
N ALA A 19 -14.58 16.78 -1.62
CA ALA A 19 -14.93 15.43 -2.07
C ALA A 19 -15.87 14.67 -1.10
N PRO A 20 -15.51 14.45 0.18
CA PRO A 20 -16.39 13.77 1.14
C PRO A 20 -17.63 14.60 1.46
N LEU A 21 -17.54 15.94 1.48
CA LEU A 21 -18.68 16.82 1.74
C LEU A 21 -19.75 16.68 0.64
N LEU A 22 -19.34 16.67 -0.63
CA LEU A 22 -20.23 16.50 -1.77
C LEU A 22 -20.93 15.13 -1.75
N LEU A 23 -20.24 14.07 -1.34
CA LEU A 23 -20.85 12.74 -1.17
C LEU A 23 -21.84 12.71 -0.01
N GLY A 24 -21.50 13.33 1.12
CA GLY A 24 -22.40 13.46 2.27
C GLY A 24 -23.70 14.19 1.94
N LEU A 25 -23.65 15.17 1.04
CA LEU A 25 -24.83 15.89 0.53
C LEU A 25 -25.63 15.11 -0.53
N SER A 26 -25.05 14.05 -1.12
CA SER A 26 -25.68 13.23 -2.15
C SER A 26 -25.66 11.73 -1.78
N PRO A 27 -26.36 11.33 -0.68
CA PRO A 27 -26.31 9.97 -0.14
C PRO A 27 -26.84 8.88 -1.09
N ALA A 28 -27.50 9.26 -2.18
CA ALA A 28 -27.91 8.32 -3.23
C ALA A 28 -26.74 7.74 -4.03
N ARG A 29 -25.54 8.35 -4.00
CA ARG A 29 -24.36 7.88 -4.75
C ARG A 29 -23.43 7.06 -3.85
N ARG A 30 -23.30 5.77 -4.14
CA ARG A 30 -22.40 4.82 -3.46
C ARG A 30 -20.98 4.88 -4.03
N LEU A 31 -20.32 6.04 -3.92
CA LEU A 31 -18.95 6.22 -4.39
C LEU A 31 -18.02 6.47 -3.20
N PRO A 32 -16.83 5.83 -3.12
CA PRO A 32 -15.81 6.19 -2.14
C PRO A 32 -15.31 7.62 -2.36
N SER A 33 -14.95 8.32 -1.27
CA SER A 33 -14.45 9.70 -1.32
C SER A 33 -13.23 9.86 -2.22
N VAL A 34 -12.30 8.90 -2.12
CA VAL A 34 -11.06 8.81 -2.89
C VAL A 34 -11.29 8.93 -4.40
N VAL A 35 -12.41 8.42 -4.93
CA VAL A 35 -12.71 8.53 -6.37
C VAL A 35 -12.88 10.00 -6.77
N LEU A 36 -13.61 10.78 -5.97
CA LEU A 36 -13.80 12.20 -6.24
C LEU A 36 -12.52 13.00 -5.99
N GLU A 37 -11.69 12.61 -5.02
CA GLU A 37 -10.39 13.23 -4.79
C GLU A 37 -9.45 13.04 -6.00
N ILE A 38 -9.39 11.82 -6.54
CA ILE A 38 -8.59 11.51 -7.74
C ILE A 38 -9.13 12.30 -8.95
N VAL A 39 -10.44 12.29 -9.17
CA VAL A 39 -11.06 13.04 -10.28
C VAL A 39 -10.82 14.54 -10.12
N GLY A 40 -11.01 15.09 -8.92
CA GLY A 40 -10.75 16.50 -8.62
C GLY A 40 -9.28 16.87 -8.86
N GLY A 41 -8.35 16.00 -8.44
CA GLY A 41 -6.92 16.15 -8.72
C GLY A 41 -6.59 16.17 -10.21
N ILE A 42 -7.21 15.28 -11.01
CA ILE A 42 -7.06 15.27 -12.47
C ILE A 42 -7.60 16.57 -13.09
N LEU A 43 -8.75 17.05 -12.61
CA LEU A 43 -9.39 18.27 -13.11
C LEU A 43 -8.54 19.51 -12.84
N ILE A 44 -8.07 19.72 -11.61
CA ILE A 44 -7.25 20.89 -11.26
C ILE A 44 -5.79 20.77 -11.74
N GLY A 45 -5.36 19.54 -12.03
CA GLY A 45 -4.02 19.21 -12.47
C GLY A 45 -3.73 19.55 -13.94
N PRO A 46 -2.50 19.28 -14.41
CA PRO A 46 -2.04 19.63 -15.76
C PRO A 46 -2.79 18.92 -16.89
N SER A 47 -3.47 17.82 -16.58
CA SER A 47 -4.24 17.03 -17.54
C SER A 47 -5.49 17.75 -18.06
N VAL A 48 -6.04 18.71 -17.31
CA VAL A 48 -7.26 19.44 -17.68
C VAL A 48 -7.09 20.95 -17.51
N LEU A 49 -7.09 21.48 -16.28
CA LEU A 49 -7.07 22.94 -16.04
C LEU A 49 -5.66 23.53 -15.91
N GLY A 50 -4.69 22.73 -15.47
CA GLY A 50 -3.30 23.15 -15.29
C GLY A 50 -3.06 24.15 -14.17
N TRP A 51 -4.00 24.30 -13.23
CA TRP A 51 -3.91 25.23 -12.10
C TRP A 51 -2.93 24.75 -11.03
N VAL A 52 -2.80 23.43 -10.87
CA VAL A 52 -1.93 22.80 -9.88
C VAL A 52 -0.91 21.90 -10.56
N ARG A 53 0.31 21.90 -10.05
CA ARG A 53 1.37 20.92 -10.35
C ARG A 53 1.89 20.38 -9.03
N ALA A 54 2.32 19.13 -9.01
CA ALA A 54 2.89 18.50 -7.82
C ALA A 54 4.27 19.10 -7.51
N ASP A 55 4.30 20.23 -6.83
CA ASP A 55 5.49 20.90 -6.32
C ASP A 55 5.91 20.35 -4.95
N VAL A 56 7.04 20.82 -4.43
CA VAL A 56 7.67 20.27 -3.21
C VAL A 56 6.69 20.18 -2.02
N PRO A 57 5.89 21.22 -1.69
CA PRO A 57 4.92 21.13 -0.59
C PRO A 57 3.86 20.05 -0.80
N ILE A 58 3.30 19.93 -2.00
CA ILE A 58 2.30 18.92 -2.35
C ILE A 58 2.90 17.52 -2.27
N GLN A 59 4.13 17.33 -2.77
CA GLN A 59 4.81 16.03 -2.72
C GLN A 59 5.11 15.58 -1.28
N ILE A 60 5.58 16.50 -0.43
CA ILE A 60 5.82 16.20 0.99
C ILE A 60 4.50 15.82 1.68
N LEU A 61 3.43 16.58 1.46
CA LEU A 61 2.13 16.28 2.08
C LEU A 61 1.54 14.96 1.56
N ALA A 62 1.69 14.67 0.25
CA ALA A 62 1.22 13.42 -0.34
C ALA A 62 1.96 12.21 0.25
N LEU A 63 3.28 12.30 0.41
CA LEU A 63 4.09 11.25 1.04
C LEU A 63 3.68 11.04 2.49
N LEU A 64 3.54 12.12 3.26
CA LEU A 64 3.13 12.07 4.66
C LEU A 64 1.71 11.52 4.82
N GLY A 65 0.77 11.96 3.98
CA GLY A 65 -0.61 11.49 3.97
C GLY A 65 -0.70 10.00 3.66
N LEU A 66 -0.03 9.54 2.60
CA LEU A 66 0.03 8.12 2.24
C LEU A 66 0.61 7.28 3.38
N ALA A 67 1.70 7.75 3.97
CA ALA A 67 2.34 7.16 5.12
C ALA A 67 1.38 7.00 6.31
N PHE A 68 0.64 8.05 6.67
CA PHE A 68 -0.36 7.98 7.74
C PHE A 68 -1.52 7.04 7.43
N LEU A 69 -2.00 7.04 6.18
CA LEU A 69 -3.07 6.14 5.75
C LEU A 69 -2.64 4.68 5.86
N LEU A 70 -1.45 4.35 5.34
CA LEU A 70 -0.88 3.00 5.44
C LEU A 70 -0.60 2.59 6.89
N PHE A 71 -0.16 3.53 7.73
CA PHE A 71 0.05 3.28 9.15
C PHE A 71 -1.26 2.98 9.87
N LEU A 72 -2.28 3.83 9.68
CA LEU A 72 -3.59 3.64 10.30
C LEU A 72 -4.24 2.34 9.84
N ALA A 73 -4.13 2.05 8.54
CA ALA A 73 -4.52 0.77 7.98
C ALA A 73 -3.81 -0.40 8.67
N GLY A 74 -2.49 -0.32 8.84
CA GLY A 74 -1.68 -1.32 9.52
C GLY A 74 -2.08 -1.57 10.97
N LEU A 75 -2.55 -0.54 11.69
CA LEU A 75 -3.05 -0.67 13.07
C LEU A 75 -4.38 -1.43 13.16
N GLU A 76 -5.19 -1.44 12.09
CA GLU A 76 -6.49 -2.11 12.03
C GLU A 76 -6.38 -3.56 11.50
N VAL A 77 -5.19 -3.98 11.04
CA VAL A 77 -4.97 -5.35 10.56
C VAL A 77 -4.83 -6.31 11.73
N GLU A 78 -5.81 -7.19 11.90
CA GLU A 78 -5.74 -8.29 12.86
C GLU A 78 -4.98 -9.49 12.26
N LEU A 79 -3.64 -9.42 12.24
CA LEU A 79 -2.76 -10.49 11.73
C LEU A 79 -3.00 -11.85 12.42
N GLU A 80 -3.49 -11.83 13.65
CA GLU A 80 -3.81 -13.02 14.42
C GLU A 80 -4.92 -13.87 13.78
N ARG A 81 -5.81 -13.22 13.00
CA ARG A 81 -6.86 -13.90 12.23
C ARG A 81 -6.32 -14.58 10.97
N LEU A 82 -5.10 -14.24 10.51
CA LEU A 82 -4.42 -14.82 9.34
C LEU A 82 -3.84 -16.22 9.62
N LYS A 83 -4.67 -17.15 10.11
CA LYS A 83 -4.23 -18.50 10.45
C LYS A 83 -5.15 -19.57 9.85
N GLY A 84 -4.60 -20.76 9.67
CA GLY A 84 -5.33 -21.93 9.22
C GLY A 84 -5.99 -21.73 7.85
N ARG A 85 -7.31 -21.89 7.77
CA ARG A 85 -8.08 -21.84 6.53
C ARG A 85 -7.94 -20.52 5.77
N LEU A 86 -7.90 -19.39 6.48
CA LEU A 86 -7.82 -18.08 5.84
C LEU A 86 -6.56 -17.93 4.98
N LEU A 87 -5.42 -18.39 5.50
CA LEU A 87 -4.16 -18.38 4.77
C LEU A 87 -4.20 -19.25 3.52
N ILE A 88 -4.88 -20.40 3.57
CA ILE A 88 -5.06 -21.30 2.42
C ILE A 88 -5.92 -20.62 1.36
N PHE A 89 -7.04 -19.99 1.75
CA PHE A 89 -7.91 -19.27 0.82
C PHE A 89 -7.21 -18.09 0.15
N VAL A 90 -6.51 -17.27 0.93
CA VAL A 90 -5.77 -16.10 0.43
C VAL A 90 -4.62 -16.53 -0.48
N SER A 91 -3.83 -17.54 -0.08
CA SER A 91 -2.73 -18.04 -0.90
C SER A 91 -3.23 -18.69 -2.20
N GLY A 92 -4.31 -19.48 -2.12
CA GLY A 92 -4.95 -20.08 -3.28
C GLY A 92 -5.53 -19.03 -4.24
N GLY A 93 -6.17 -18.00 -3.70
CA GLY A 93 -6.67 -16.86 -4.48
C GLY A 93 -5.54 -16.11 -5.17
N PHE A 94 -4.43 -15.85 -4.48
CA PHE A 94 -3.24 -15.23 -5.07
C PHE A 94 -2.66 -16.09 -6.21
N LEU A 95 -2.47 -17.39 -6.00
CA LEU A 95 -1.93 -18.29 -7.02
C LEU A 95 -2.85 -18.38 -8.24
N LEU A 96 -4.16 -18.40 -8.04
CA LEU A 96 -5.14 -18.37 -9.12
C LEU A 96 -5.06 -17.06 -9.91
N SER A 97 -5.06 -15.92 -9.21
CA SER A 97 -4.91 -14.59 -9.83
C SER A 97 -3.60 -14.46 -10.60
N PHE A 98 -2.50 -14.97 -10.04
CA PHE A 98 -1.21 -14.99 -10.72
C PHE A 98 -1.21 -15.90 -11.96
N GLY A 99 -1.87 -17.07 -11.88
CA GLY A 99 -2.05 -17.95 -13.02
C GLY A 99 -2.85 -17.31 -14.16
N LEU A 100 -3.91 -16.57 -13.84
CA LEU A 100 -4.68 -15.78 -14.81
C LEU A 100 -3.84 -14.64 -15.39
N ALA A 101 -3.08 -13.94 -14.55
CA ALA A 101 -2.17 -12.88 -14.98
C ALA A 101 -1.09 -13.40 -15.92
N LEU A 102 -0.55 -14.60 -15.69
CA LEU A 102 0.37 -15.29 -16.61
C LEU A 102 -0.30 -15.63 -17.94
N LEU A 103 -1.53 -16.13 -17.91
CA LEU A 103 -2.28 -16.43 -19.14
C LEU A 103 -2.49 -15.17 -19.98
N ILE A 104 -2.87 -14.06 -19.36
CA ILE A 104 -3.02 -12.75 -20.02
C ILE A 104 -1.66 -12.27 -20.55
N GLY A 105 -0.61 -12.31 -19.73
CA GLY A 105 0.74 -11.91 -20.13
C GLY A 105 1.25 -12.70 -21.34
N PHE A 106 1.02 -14.01 -21.35
CA PHE A 106 1.43 -14.88 -22.47
C PHE A 106 0.59 -14.63 -23.73
N ALA A 107 -0.71 -14.40 -23.60
CA ALA A 107 -1.56 -14.01 -24.72
C ALA A 107 -1.08 -12.70 -25.36
N LEU A 108 -0.75 -11.70 -24.55
CA LEU A 108 -0.18 -10.43 -25.04
C LEU A 108 1.18 -10.64 -25.72
N PHE A 109 2.02 -11.53 -25.19
CA PHE A 109 3.31 -11.86 -25.78
C PHE A 109 3.16 -12.49 -27.17
N LEU A 110 2.21 -13.41 -27.34
CA LEU A 110 1.90 -14.03 -28.64
C LEU A 110 1.41 -13.01 -29.68
N THR A 111 0.73 -11.95 -29.24
CA THR A 111 0.32 -10.84 -30.12
C THR A 111 1.42 -9.80 -30.39
N GLY A 112 2.62 -9.99 -29.84
CA GLY A 112 3.76 -9.07 -29.99
C GLY A 112 3.62 -7.75 -29.25
N GLN A 113 2.65 -7.62 -28.33
CA GLN A 113 2.41 -6.37 -27.59
C GLN A 113 3.33 -6.19 -26.39
N VAL A 114 3.91 -7.28 -25.88
CA VAL A 114 4.77 -7.25 -24.68
C VAL A 114 5.99 -8.12 -24.88
N ILE A 115 7.12 -7.71 -24.29
CA ILE A 115 8.40 -8.41 -24.39
C ILE A 115 8.53 -9.49 -23.31
N SER A 116 8.09 -9.19 -22.08
CA SER A 116 8.19 -10.11 -20.94
C SER A 116 6.79 -10.44 -20.39
N PRO A 117 6.23 -11.63 -20.73
CA PRO A 117 4.92 -12.03 -20.22
C PRO A 117 4.90 -12.19 -18.70
N LEU A 118 6.04 -12.60 -18.11
CA LEU A 118 6.18 -12.74 -16.66
C LEU A 118 6.17 -11.38 -15.95
N TYR A 119 6.84 -10.36 -16.51
CA TYR A 119 6.80 -9.00 -15.94
C TYR A 119 5.37 -8.46 -15.90
N ILE A 120 4.63 -8.62 -17.01
CA ILE A 120 3.22 -8.22 -17.09
C ILE A 120 2.37 -8.96 -16.06
N ALA A 121 2.58 -10.26 -15.89
CA ALA A 121 1.85 -11.03 -14.89
C ALA A 121 2.11 -10.53 -13.46
N ILE A 122 3.36 -10.17 -13.15
CA ILE A 122 3.73 -9.61 -11.84
C ILE A 122 3.06 -8.25 -11.61
N VAL A 123 3.06 -7.38 -12.63
CA VAL A 123 2.39 -6.07 -12.56
C VAL A 123 0.87 -6.23 -12.38
N LEU A 124 0.25 -7.18 -13.07
CA LEU A 124 -1.19 -7.43 -13.00
C LEU A 124 -1.65 -8.01 -11.66
N VAL A 125 -0.81 -8.78 -10.96
CA VAL A 125 -1.15 -9.34 -9.65
C VAL A 125 -0.85 -8.39 -8.49
N ALA A 126 -0.05 -7.34 -8.73
CA ALA A 126 0.24 -6.33 -7.73
C ALA A 126 -1.05 -5.61 -7.29
N THR A 127 -1.28 -5.54 -5.98
CA THR A 127 -2.46 -4.90 -5.39
C THR A 127 -2.00 -3.69 -4.57
N ALA A 128 -2.82 -2.63 -4.52
CA ALA A 128 -2.50 -1.40 -3.81
C ALA A 128 -3.29 -1.26 -2.50
N LEU A 129 -2.72 -1.68 -1.38
CA LEU A 129 -3.35 -1.52 -0.06
C LEU A 129 -3.67 -0.07 0.29
N GLY A 130 -2.82 0.86 -0.16
CA GLY A 130 -2.94 2.29 0.16
C GLY A 130 -4.24 2.95 -0.29
N ILE A 131 -4.95 2.35 -1.26
CA ILE A 131 -6.28 2.79 -1.70
C ILE A 131 -7.37 1.88 -1.13
N LEU A 132 -7.10 0.58 -1.09
CA LEU A 132 -8.06 -0.43 -0.65
C LEU A 132 -8.55 -0.19 0.78
N VAL A 133 -7.63 0.05 1.73
CA VAL A 133 -7.99 0.15 3.15
C VAL A 133 -8.83 1.40 3.43
N PRO A 134 -8.46 2.61 2.96
CA PRO A 134 -9.33 3.77 3.07
C PRO A 134 -10.72 3.57 2.47
N VAL A 135 -10.81 2.89 1.32
CA VAL A 135 -12.10 2.59 0.69
C VAL A 135 -12.96 1.67 1.56
N LEU A 136 -12.37 0.61 2.13
CA LEU A 136 -13.08 -0.28 3.06
C LEU A 136 -13.54 0.48 4.31
N LYS A 137 -12.69 1.38 4.83
CA LYS A 137 -12.99 2.23 5.98
C LYS A 137 -14.13 3.21 5.70
N ASP A 138 -14.10 3.90 4.57
CA ASP A 138 -15.17 4.81 4.14
C ASP A 138 -16.51 4.08 3.97
N SER A 139 -16.47 2.80 3.58
CA SER A 139 -17.66 1.96 3.46
C SER A 139 -18.12 1.32 4.78
N GLY A 140 -17.35 1.45 5.86
CA GLY A 140 -17.63 0.81 7.15
C GLY A 140 -17.38 -0.70 7.18
N GLU A 141 -16.61 -1.23 6.23
CA GLU A 141 -16.36 -2.67 6.05
C GLU A 141 -14.98 -3.12 6.56
N SER A 142 -14.11 -2.21 7.00
CA SER A 142 -12.72 -2.55 7.41
C SER A 142 -12.64 -3.63 8.49
N ASP A 143 -13.56 -3.62 9.44
CA ASP A 143 -13.60 -4.58 10.57
C ASP A 143 -14.45 -5.82 10.28
N SER A 144 -15.16 -5.84 9.14
CA SER A 144 -16.02 -6.96 8.77
C SER A 144 -15.19 -8.19 8.37
N SER A 145 -15.78 -9.39 8.45
CA SER A 145 -15.10 -10.60 7.99
C SER A 145 -14.72 -10.53 6.50
N PHE A 146 -15.53 -9.82 5.70
CA PHE A 146 -15.24 -9.56 4.30
C PHE A 146 -14.07 -8.59 4.14
N GLY A 147 -14.10 -7.44 4.84
CA GLY A 147 -13.00 -6.47 4.79
C GLY A 147 -11.68 -7.06 5.25
N GLN A 148 -11.67 -7.81 6.37
CA GLN A 148 -10.48 -8.50 6.86
C GLN A 148 -9.94 -9.54 5.87
N LEU A 149 -10.81 -10.30 5.19
CA LEU A 149 -10.40 -11.23 4.12
C LEU A 149 -9.79 -10.48 2.93
N VAL A 150 -10.38 -9.35 2.54
CA VAL A 150 -9.89 -8.53 1.40
C VAL A 150 -8.56 -7.87 1.73
N ILE A 151 -8.40 -7.33 2.94
CA ILE A 151 -7.14 -6.76 3.45
C ILE A 151 -6.07 -7.84 3.52
N ALA A 152 -6.38 -9.00 4.09
CA ALA A 152 -5.50 -10.17 4.13
C ALA A 152 -5.01 -10.58 2.73
N GLY A 153 -5.95 -10.67 1.79
CA GLY A 153 -5.70 -11.00 0.39
C GLY A 153 -4.77 -9.99 -0.29
N ALA A 154 -5.08 -8.70 -0.12
CA ALA A 154 -4.31 -7.62 -0.70
C ALA A 154 -2.89 -7.53 -0.11
N MET A 155 -2.72 -7.72 1.20
CA MET A 155 -1.40 -7.81 1.83
C MET A 155 -0.58 -8.94 1.25
N PHE A 156 -1.17 -10.13 1.14
CA PHE A 156 -0.48 -11.28 0.57
C PHE A 156 -0.07 -11.02 -0.89
N ALA A 157 -0.95 -10.39 -1.69
CA ALA A 157 -0.67 -10.03 -3.06
C ALA A 157 0.42 -8.94 -3.19
N GLU A 158 0.40 -7.94 -2.31
CA GLU A 158 1.40 -6.86 -2.30
C GLU A 158 2.79 -7.42 -1.96
N PHE A 159 2.92 -8.19 -0.88
CA PHE A 159 4.20 -8.86 -0.57
C PHE A 159 4.61 -9.87 -1.65
N GLY A 160 3.67 -10.70 -2.11
CA GLY A 160 3.92 -11.71 -3.14
C GLY A 160 4.43 -11.08 -4.44
N SER A 161 3.82 -9.98 -4.88
CA SER A 161 4.25 -9.25 -6.08
C SER A 161 5.64 -8.63 -5.92
N ILE A 162 5.97 -8.04 -4.76
CA ILE A 162 7.32 -7.51 -4.47
C ILE A 162 8.38 -8.62 -4.50
N ILE A 163 8.08 -9.78 -3.91
CA ILE A 163 8.97 -10.95 -3.95
C ILE A 163 9.17 -11.40 -5.40
N LEU A 164 8.08 -11.57 -6.16
CA LEU A 164 8.15 -11.99 -7.56
C LEU A 164 8.93 -11.00 -8.41
N LEU A 165 8.74 -9.70 -8.22
CA LEU A 165 9.45 -8.64 -8.93
C LEU A 165 10.95 -8.64 -8.61
N SER A 166 11.30 -8.84 -7.34
CA SER A 166 12.69 -8.96 -6.89
C SER A 166 13.37 -10.18 -7.52
N LEU A 167 12.67 -11.33 -7.56
CA LEU A 167 13.15 -12.54 -8.21
C LEU A 167 13.28 -12.37 -9.73
N PHE A 168 12.34 -11.66 -10.35
CA PHE A 168 12.36 -11.36 -11.78
C PHE A 168 13.61 -10.57 -12.17
N PHE A 169 13.87 -9.44 -11.51
CA PHE A 169 15.06 -8.64 -11.80
C PHE A 169 16.37 -9.32 -11.41
N SER A 170 16.37 -10.14 -10.35
CA SER A 170 17.52 -10.98 -10.03
C SER A 170 17.86 -11.96 -11.15
N ARG A 171 16.88 -12.51 -11.87
CA ARG A 171 17.11 -13.39 -13.02
C ARG A 171 17.66 -12.67 -14.25
N GLU A 172 17.26 -11.41 -14.48
CA GLU A 172 17.73 -10.59 -15.62
C GLU A 172 19.17 -10.10 -15.46
N ALA A 173 19.75 -10.17 -14.25
CA ALA A 173 21.14 -9.79 -14.04
C ALA A 173 22.11 -10.66 -14.87
N THR A 174 22.96 -10.04 -15.69
CA THR A 174 23.80 -10.72 -16.70
C THR A 174 24.89 -11.61 -16.10
N SER A 175 25.32 -11.35 -14.85
CA SER A 175 26.37 -12.13 -14.18
C SER A 175 25.84 -13.01 -13.07
N THR A 176 26.27 -14.27 -13.01
CA THR A 176 25.93 -15.24 -11.96
C THR A 176 26.25 -14.70 -10.56
N THR A 177 27.33 -13.93 -10.44
CA THR A 177 27.72 -13.25 -9.19
C THR A 177 26.67 -12.23 -8.76
N THR A 178 26.15 -11.42 -9.67
CA THR A 178 25.09 -10.44 -9.37
C THR A 178 23.80 -11.14 -8.91
N LYS A 179 23.42 -12.27 -9.54
CA LYS A 179 22.25 -13.06 -9.12
C LYS A 179 22.37 -13.56 -7.68
N LEU A 180 23.52 -14.14 -7.34
CA LEU A 180 23.80 -14.66 -6.01
C LEU A 180 23.81 -13.54 -4.96
N VAL A 181 24.40 -12.39 -5.28
CA VAL A 181 24.42 -11.22 -4.37
C VAL A 181 23.01 -10.68 -4.14
N LEU A 182 22.20 -10.51 -5.19
CA LEU A 182 20.82 -10.01 -5.06
C LEU A 182 19.94 -10.99 -4.28
N LEU A 183 20.04 -12.29 -4.55
CA LEU A 183 19.27 -13.31 -3.84
C LEU A 183 19.69 -13.43 -2.37
N ALA A 184 21.00 -13.46 -2.10
CA ALA A 184 21.51 -13.49 -0.74
C ALA A 184 21.12 -12.22 0.03
N GLY A 185 21.22 -11.05 -0.60
CA GLY A 185 20.79 -9.77 -0.02
C GLY A 185 19.30 -9.76 0.34
N PHE A 186 18.44 -10.25 -0.56
CA PHE A 186 17.01 -10.37 -0.30
C PHE A 186 16.71 -11.33 0.87
N ILE A 187 17.31 -12.53 0.88
CA ILE A 187 17.12 -13.51 1.95
C ILE A 187 17.61 -12.95 3.29
N LEU A 188 18.78 -12.30 3.31
CA LEU A 188 19.32 -11.70 4.53
C LEU A 188 18.43 -10.56 5.05
N LEU A 189 17.92 -9.70 4.16
CA LEU A 189 17.01 -8.63 4.54
C LEU A 189 15.71 -9.20 5.12
N ALA A 190 15.09 -10.16 4.43
CA ALA A 190 13.87 -10.82 4.88
C ALA A 190 14.07 -11.53 6.23
N ALA A 191 15.17 -12.25 6.39
CA ALA A 191 15.50 -12.93 7.64
C ALA A 191 15.79 -11.94 8.78
N ALA A 192 16.49 -10.83 8.50
CA ALA A 192 16.76 -9.79 9.48
C ALA A 192 15.45 -9.12 9.95
N LEU A 193 14.55 -8.77 9.03
CA LEU A 193 13.23 -8.23 9.36
C LEU A 193 12.42 -9.22 10.21
N ALA A 194 12.33 -10.48 9.79
CA ALA A 194 11.62 -11.51 10.54
C ALA A 194 12.23 -11.71 11.94
N PHE A 195 13.56 -11.73 12.04
CA PHE A 195 14.26 -11.85 13.32
C PHE A 195 13.98 -10.66 14.25
N VAL A 196 14.01 -9.44 13.73
CA VAL A 196 13.67 -8.23 14.49
C VAL A 196 12.24 -8.29 15.01
N ILE A 197 11.27 -8.63 14.15
CA ILE A 197 9.85 -8.74 14.53
C ILE A 197 9.67 -9.78 15.65
N LEU A 198 10.18 -11.00 15.44
CA LEU A 198 10.08 -12.09 16.42
C LEU A 198 10.82 -11.79 17.72
N ARG A 199 11.90 -10.99 17.67
CA ARG A 199 12.65 -10.60 18.86
C ARG A 199 11.90 -9.55 19.64
N LEU A 200 11.29 -8.56 18.97
CA LEU A 200 10.49 -7.50 19.59
C LEU A 200 9.25 -8.08 20.30
N GLU A 201 8.57 -9.05 19.70
CA GLU A 201 7.44 -9.76 20.32
C GLU A 201 7.83 -10.50 21.62
N ARG A 202 9.07 -10.98 21.74
CA ARG A 202 9.55 -11.73 22.92
C ARG A 202 10.02 -10.82 24.07
N VAL A 203 10.19 -9.52 23.86
CA VAL A 203 10.66 -8.62 24.92
C VAL A 203 9.47 -8.17 25.77
N THR A 204 9.15 -8.92 26.83
CA THR A 204 8.11 -8.55 27.83
C THR A 204 8.37 -7.19 28.52
N LEU A 205 9.56 -6.63 28.34
CA LEU A 205 9.94 -5.29 28.82
C LEU A 205 9.29 -4.19 27.96
N PHE A 206 9.08 -4.44 26.66
CA PHE A 206 8.36 -3.53 25.78
C PHE A 206 6.88 -3.46 26.14
N GLU A 207 6.24 -4.60 26.39
CA GLU A 207 4.85 -4.65 26.90
C GLU A 207 4.70 -3.89 28.22
N ARG A 208 5.59 -4.09 29.19
CA ARG A 208 5.52 -3.41 30.50
C ARG A 208 5.78 -1.90 30.41
N VAL A 209 6.65 -1.46 29.50
CA VAL A 209 6.91 -0.03 29.27
C VAL A 209 5.75 0.62 28.51
N LEU A 210 5.16 -0.06 27.50
CA LEU A 210 3.95 0.42 26.82
C LEU A 210 2.74 0.48 27.76
N GLN A 211 2.57 -0.53 28.63
CA GLN A 211 1.48 -0.57 29.61
C GLN A 211 1.62 0.50 30.71
N ARG A 212 2.85 0.83 31.14
CA ARG A 212 3.08 1.94 32.08
C ARG A 212 2.84 3.32 31.49
N LEU A 213 2.80 3.42 30.15
CA LEU A 213 2.54 4.66 29.42
C LEU A 213 1.08 4.71 28.95
N GLN A 214 0.17 4.02 29.64
CA GLN A 214 -1.23 3.86 29.23
C GLN A 214 -2.10 5.12 29.24
N ASP A 215 -1.71 6.15 30.01
CA ASP A 215 -2.34 7.47 29.91
C ASP A 215 -1.81 8.30 28.70
N THR A 216 -0.80 7.78 27.98
CA THR A 216 -0.06 8.49 26.90
C THR A 216 0.12 7.63 25.62
N THR A 217 -0.56 6.49 25.50
CA THR A 217 -0.26 5.43 24.48
C THR A 217 -0.51 5.88 23.05
N ALA A 218 -1.44 6.81 22.84
CA ALA A 218 -1.69 7.38 21.52
C ALA A 218 -0.46 8.17 21.03
N GLN A 219 0.15 8.98 21.91
CA GLN A 219 1.26 9.85 21.52
C GLN A 219 2.55 9.07 21.23
N ILE A 220 2.82 7.98 21.94
CA ILE A 220 4.03 7.16 21.70
C ILE A 220 3.91 6.37 20.40
N ARG A 221 2.75 5.77 20.12
CA ARG A 221 2.51 5.10 18.84
C ARG A 221 2.65 6.06 17.68
N ILE A 222 2.07 7.26 17.81
CA ILE A 222 2.21 8.32 16.81
C ILE A 222 3.67 8.74 16.66
N ARG A 223 4.40 9.02 17.75
CA ARG A 223 5.83 9.41 17.70
C ARG A 223 6.73 8.32 17.13
N GLY A 224 6.49 7.06 17.45
CA GLY A 224 7.20 5.92 16.87
C GLY A 224 6.93 5.78 15.38
N ALA A 225 5.68 5.98 14.95
CA ALA A 225 5.33 6.02 13.54
C ALA A 225 6.04 7.18 12.80
N PHE A 226 6.04 8.38 13.37
CA PHE A 226 6.80 9.52 12.84
C PHE A 226 8.29 9.23 12.72
N MET A 227 8.89 8.52 13.68
CA MET A 227 10.30 8.10 13.62
C MET A 227 10.57 7.11 12.49
N LEU A 228 9.61 6.23 12.17
CA LEU A 228 9.75 5.26 11.07
C LEU A 228 9.47 5.87 9.69
N LEU A 229 8.70 6.95 9.65
CA LEU A 229 8.28 7.62 8.40
C LEU A 229 9.28 8.65 7.89
N VAL A 230 10.16 9.15 8.77
CA VAL A 230 11.24 10.11 8.45
C VAL A 230 12.54 9.36 8.27
#